data_AF-A0AAU5L7J7-F1
#
_entry.id   AF-A0AAU5L7J7-F1
#
_cell.length_a   1.000
_cell.length_b   1.000
_cell.length_c   1.000
_cell.angle_alpha   90.00
_cell.angle_beta   90.00
_cell.angle_gamma   90.00
#
_symmetry.space_group_name_H-M   'P 1'
#
loop_
_entity.id
_entity.type
_entity.pdbx_description
1 polymer ?
#
loop_
_entity_poly.entity_id
_entity_poly.type
_entity_poly.pdbx_seq_one_letter_code
_entity_poly.pdbx_strand_id
1 'polypeptide(L)'
;MSGLSWMYGTDLPLLSVTFARDLTARGLLERMGADPDTLAERTQEEFRDEFDDLLYEDDAYVVTAGRYGAWAWVWEHGSWLCVEDEELLGELSTGTAALSLHANEKPLVDFRYAEDGQLVTGLHTLLGIEPRHRTGRDPHRFDAELRALGACPDTGETGPLGMRGLFYRLAEGLGAGVDPADLSGGAVLSAQLRPRPDRVG
;
A
#
# COMPACT_ATOMS: atom_id res chain seq x y z
N MET A 1 -19.12 -2.93 -6.18
CA MET A 1 -18.28 -3.50 -5.10
C MET A 1 -17.21 -2.48 -4.77
N SER A 2 -16.92 -2.24 -3.48
CA SER A 2 -15.88 -1.28 -3.09
C SER A 2 -14.48 -1.91 -3.26
N GLY A 3 -13.49 -1.06 -3.50
CA GLY A 3 -12.19 -1.46 -4.06
C GLY A 3 -11.34 -2.42 -3.24
N LEU A 4 -11.57 -2.54 -1.92
CA LEU A 4 -10.82 -3.45 -1.04
C LEU A 4 -11.73 -4.44 -0.31
N SER A 5 -13.03 -4.45 -0.62
CA SER A 5 -14.01 -5.25 0.13
C SER A 5 -13.76 -6.76 0.12
N TRP A 6 -13.17 -7.27 -0.94
CA TRP A 6 -12.81 -8.68 -1.07
C TRP A 6 -11.66 -9.10 -0.13
N MET A 7 -10.89 -8.16 0.40
CA MET A 7 -9.81 -8.46 1.37
C MET A 7 -10.35 -8.72 2.78
N TYR A 8 -11.59 -8.30 3.09
CA TYR A 8 -12.17 -8.52 4.41
C TYR A 8 -12.44 -9.99 4.67
N GLY A 9 -11.88 -10.52 5.76
CA GLY A 9 -12.05 -11.92 6.16
C GLY A 9 -11.26 -12.92 5.32
N THR A 10 -10.51 -12.45 4.32
CA THR A 10 -9.59 -13.27 3.53
C THR A 10 -8.29 -13.47 4.29
N ASP A 11 -7.69 -14.65 4.13
CA ASP A 11 -6.37 -14.97 4.68
C ASP A 11 -5.28 -14.38 3.79
N LEU A 12 -4.99 -13.10 4.02
CA LEU A 12 -3.83 -12.40 3.50
C LEU A 12 -2.89 -12.18 4.69
N PRO A 13 -2.02 -13.16 5.03
CA PRO A 13 -1.12 -13.05 6.18
C PRO A 13 -0.11 -11.91 6.01
N LEU A 14 0.10 -11.49 4.77
CA LEU A 14 1.04 -10.49 4.35
C LEU A 14 0.42 -9.64 3.23
N LEU A 15 0.47 -8.33 3.37
CA LEU A 15 -0.03 -7.36 2.41
C LEU A 15 0.94 -6.18 2.38
N SER A 16 1.41 -5.78 1.21
CA SER A 16 2.03 -4.46 1.03
C SER A 16 1.51 -3.88 -0.28
N VAL A 17 0.66 -2.86 -0.17
CA VAL A 17 0.06 -2.20 -1.34
C VAL A 17 0.23 -0.70 -1.21
N THR A 18 0.82 -0.12 -2.23
CA THR A 18 1.04 1.32 -2.36
C THR A 18 0.19 1.87 -3.48
N PHE A 19 -0.45 3.00 -3.23
CA PHE A 19 -1.31 3.67 -4.20
C PHE A 19 -0.80 5.09 -4.44
N ALA A 20 -0.97 5.58 -5.67
CA ALA A 20 -0.74 6.97 -6.01
C ALA A 20 -1.86 7.48 -6.93
N ARG A 21 -2.42 8.65 -6.58
CA ARG A 21 -3.53 9.25 -7.30
C ARG A 21 -3.03 9.92 -8.58
N ASP A 22 -3.85 9.89 -9.62
CA ASP A 22 -3.61 10.55 -10.91
C ASP A 22 -2.32 10.11 -11.63
N LEU A 23 -1.77 8.95 -11.26
CA LEU A 23 -0.67 8.29 -11.97
C LEU A 23 -1.19 7.12 -12.83
N THR A 24 -0.39 6.74 -13.83
CA THR A 24 -0.53 5.44 -14.48
C THR A 24 0.20 4.37 -13.66
N ALA A 25 -0.19 3.10 -13.80
CA ALA A 25 0.51 1.99 -13.13
C ALA A 25 2.01 1.96 -13.47
N ARG A 26 2.34 2.14 -14.76
CA ARG A 26 3.72 2.29 -15.24
C ARG A 26 4.44 3.47 -14.62
N GLY A 27 3.81 4.65 -14.58
CA GLY A 27 4.41 5.84 -13.98
C GLY A 27 4.65 5.70 -12.48
N LEU A 28 3.79 4.97 -11.77
CA LEU A 28 4.01 4.62 -10.37
C LEU A 28 5.23 3.68 -10.21
N LEU A 29 5.31 2.61 -11.01
CA LEU A 29 6.48 1.71 -11.00
C LEU A 29 7.79 2.44 -11.33
N GLU A 30 7.78 3.32 -12.34
CA GLU A 30 8.93 4.14 -12.69
C GLU A 30 9.36 5.05 -11.52
N ARG A 31 8.42 5.68 -10.82
CA ARG A 31 8.72 6.49 -9.62
C ARG A 31 9.23 5.65 -8.45
N MET A 32 8.76 4.41 -8.31
CA MET A 32 9.25 3.46 -7.32
C MET A 32 10.65 2.90 -7.65
N GLY A 33 11.18 3.19 -8.84
CA GLY A 33 12.51 2.73 -9.25
C GLY A 33 12.50 1.31 -9.84
N ALA A 34 11.42 0.94 -10.54
CA ALA A 34 11.36 -0.31 -11.29
C ALA A 34 12.54 -0.42 -12.27
N ASP A 35 13.14 -1.60 -12.32
CA ASP A 35 14.15 -1.93 -13.32
C ASP A 35 13.51 -1.92 -14.72
N PRO A 36 13.94 -1.03 -15.63
CA PRO A 36 13.40 -0.96 -16.98
C PRO A 36 13.52 -2.26 -17.77
N ASP A 37 14.51 -3.09 -17.47
CA ASP A 37 14.75 -4.36 -18.16
C ASP A 37 13.77 -5.46 -17.71
N THR A 38 13.15 -5.30 -16.55
CA THR A 38 12.15 -6.25 -16.00
C THR A 38 10.71 -5.74 -16.15
N LEU A 39 10.53 -4.46 -16.50
CA LEU A 39 9.22 -3.80 -16.53
C LEU A 39 8.42 -4.16 -17.79
N ALA A 40 7.49 -5.10 -17.65
CA ALA A 40 6.69 -5.61 -18.75
C ALA A 40 5.24 -5.93 -18.34
N GLU A 41 4.33 -5.89 -19.32
CA GLU A 41 3.04 -6.55 -19.18
C GLU A 41 3.24 -8.05 -19.44
N ARG A 42 2.76 -8.87 -18.51
CA ARG A 42 2.88 -10.34 -18.56
C ARG A 42 1.52 -10.98 -18.38
N THR A 43 1.26 -12.08 -19.07
CA THR A 43 0.18 -12.97 -18.66
C THR A 43 0.45 -13.55 -17.27
N GLN A 44 -0.58 -14.11 -16.63
CA GLN A 44 -0.40 -14.77 -15.33
C GLN A 44 0.56 -15.97 -15.39
N GLU A 45 0.59 -16.67 -16.53
CA GLU A 45 1.50 -17.78 -16.78
C GLU A 45 2.95 -17.28 -16.87
N GLU A 46 3.21 -16.29 -17.74
CA GLU A 46 4.55 -15.68 -17.88
C GLU A 46 5.05 -15.05 -16.58
N PHE A 47 4.18 -14.40 -15.82
CA PHE A 47 4.54 -13.82 -14.52
C PHE A 47 4.99 -14.90 -13.53
N ARG A 48 4.29 -16.03 -13.46
CA ARG A 48 4.68 -17.14 -12.57
C ARG A 48 5.93 -17.84 -13.07
N ASP A 49 6.02 -18.13 -14.36
CA ASP A 49 7.20 -18.77 -14.94
C ASP A 49 8.48 -17.97 -14.68
N GLU A 50 8.40 -16.64 -14.62
CA GLU A 50 9.55 -15.76 -14.37
C GLU A 50 9.81 -15.52 -12.87
N PHE A 51 8.77 -15.37 -12.05
CA PHE A 51 8.93 -14.85 -10.67
C PHE A 51 8.44 -15.78 -9.55
N ASP A 52 7.83 -16.94 -9.79
CA ASP A 52 7.20 -17.75 -8.72
C ASP A 52 8.18 -18.09 -7.58
N ASP A 53 9.43 -18.44 -7.92
CA ASP A 53 10.49 -18.72 -6.95
C ASP A 53 10.90 -17.48 -6.13
N LEU A 54 10.67 -16.28 -6.66
CA LEU A 54 11.06 -14.99 -6.08
C LEU A 54 9.95 -14.32 -5.26
N LEU A 55 8.68 -14.72 -5.41
CA LEU A 55 7.54 -14.05 -4.77
C LEU A 55 7.57 -14.08 -3.24
N TYR A 56 8.38 -14.95 -2.66
CA TYR A 56 8.52 -15.14 -1.21
C TYR A 56 9.92 -14.80 -0.69
N GLU A 57 10.80 -14.27 -1.54
CA GLU A 57 12.14 -13.83 -1.15
C GLU A 57 12.12 -12.38 -0.64
N ASP A 58 12.69 -12.17 0.56
CA ASP A 58 12.65 -10.89 1.28
C ASP A 58 13.37 -9.74 0.55
N ASP A 59 14.21 -10.03 -0.44
CA ASP A 59 15.05 -9.08 -1.17
C ASP A 59 14.90 -9.15 -2.70
N ALA A 60 13.87 -9.84 -3.21
CA ALA A 60 13.66 -9.95 -4.65
C ALA A 60 12.93 -8.74 -5.27
N TYR A 61 12.22 -7.94 -4.45
CA TYR A 61 11.55 -6.70 -4.85
C TYR A 61 10.60 -6.85 -6.05
N VAL A 62 9.96 -8.01 -6.18
CA VAL A 62 8.99 -8.26 -7.26
C VAL A 62 7.69 -7.53 -6.96
N VAL A 63 7.17 -6.84 -7.97
CA VAL A 63 5.93 -6.08 -7.85
C VAL A 63 4.98 -6.33 -9.02
N THR A 64 3.69 -6.20 -8.73
CA THR A 64 2.63 -6.14 -9.72
C THR A 64 1.88 -4.82 -9.58
N ALA A 65 1.37 -4.27 -10.68
CA ALA A 65 0.74 -2.96 -10.69
C ALA A 65 -0.50 -2.93 -11.57
N GLY A 66 -1.40 -2.01 -11.24
CA GLY A 66 -2.61 -1.77 -11.99
C GLY A 66 -3.25 -0.45 -11.61
N ARG A 67 -4.54 -0.31 -11.90
CA ARG A 67 -5.29 0.92 -11.66
C ARG A 67 -6.70 0.64 -11.19
N TYR A 68 -7.15 1.40 -10.20
CA TYR A 68 -8.51 1.40 -9.72
C TYR A 68 -9.03 2.85 -9.63
N GLY A 69 -9.99 3.20 -10.48
CA GLY A 69 -10.51 4.56 -10.56
C GLY A 69 -9.43 5.59 -10.90
N ALA A 70 -9.17 6.52 -9.98
CA ALA A 70 -8.13 7.55 -10.09
C ALA A 70 -6.78 7.13 -9.48
N TRP A 71 -6.69 5.96 -8.86
CA TRP A 71 -5.50 5.50 -8.16
C TRP A 71 -4.78 4.42 -8.98
N ALA A 72 -3.50 4.63 -9.26
CA ALA A 72 -2.59 3.52 -9.58
C ALA A 72 -2.27 2.78 -8.28
N TRP A 73 -2.06 1.47 -8.37
CA TRP A 73 -1.65 0.64 -7.24
C TRP A 73 -0.46 -0.23 -7.62
N VAL A 74 0.37 -0.55 -6.62
CA VAL A 74 1.47 -1.50 -6.68
C VAL A 74 1.34 -2.44 -5.50
N TRP A 75 1.35 -3.74 -5.78
CA TRP A 75 1.42 -4.80 -4.79
C TRP A 75 2.85 -5.34 -4.77
N GLU A 76 3.47 -5.31 -3.60
CA GLU A 76 4.84 -5.82 -3.39
C GLU A 76 4.79 -7.27 -2.88
N HIS A 77 5.56 -8.15 -3.52
CA HIS A 77 5.63 -9.58 -3.23
C HIS A 77 6.95 -9.89 -2.52
N GLY A 78 6.87 -10.57 -1.38
CA GLY A 78 8.02 -10.98 -0.57
C GLY A 78 8.78 -9.83 0.12
N SER A 79 8.61 -8.59 -0.30
CA SER A 79 9.41 -7.43 0.10
C SER A 79 8.54 -6.17 0.22
N TRP A 80 9.02 -5.13 0.90
CA TRP A 80 8.20 -3.96 1.27
C TRP A 80 9.03 -2.68 1.24
N LEU A 81 9.53 -2.35 0.06
CA LEU A 81 10.36 -1.17 -0.17
C LEU A 81 9.66 0.13 0.29
N CYS A 82 8.34 0.26 0.09
CA CYS A 82 7.62 1.45 0.56
C CYS A 82 7.50 1.53 2.10
N VAL A 83 7.67 0.42 2.81
CA VAL A 83 7.74 0.38 4.28
C VAL A 83 9.16 0.63 4.77
N GLU A 84 10.15 0.12 4.05
CA GLU A 84 11.57 0.21 4.40
C GLU A 84 12.18 1.58 4.07
N ASP A 85 11.78 2.21 2.96
CA ASP A 85 12.19 3.57 2.59
C ASP A 85 11.14 4.58 3.10
N GLU A 86 11.45 5.25 4.23
CA GLU A 86 10.58 6.24 4.86
C GLU A 86 10.27 7.44 3.96
N GLU A 87 11.15 7.79 3.03
CA GLU A 87 10.99 8.94 2.13
C GLU A 87 10.15 8.58 0.90
N LEU A 88 10.15 7.31 0.48
CA LEU A 88 9.55 6.86 -0.78
C LEU A 88 8.08 7.26 -0.89
N LEU A 89 7.27 7.05 0.14
CA LEU A 89 5.85 7.43 0.08
C LEU A 89 5.66 8.94 -0.12
N GLY A 90 6.52 9.75 0.50
CA GLY A 90 6.58 11.18 0.27
C GLY A 90 6.88 11.49 -1.19
N GLU A 91 7.97 10.92 -1.74
CA GLU A 91 8.35 11.11 -3.14
C GLU A 91 7.23 10.74 -4.12
N LEU A 92 6.58 9.58 -3.91
CA LEU A 92 5.46 9.10 -4.74
C LEU A 92 4.29 10.09 -4.74
N SER A 93 4.05 10.75 -3.60
CA SER A 93 3.00 11.78 -3.46
C SER A 93 3.33 13.12 -4.12
N THR A 94 4.52 13.33 -4.70
CA THR A 94 4.89 14.63 -5.30
C THR A 94 3.91 15.04 -6.40
N GLY A 95 3.24 16.18 -6.20
CA GLY A 95 2.22 16.73 -7.10
C GLY A 95 0.89 15.98 -7.08
N THR A 96 0.66 15.12 -6.07
CA THR A 96 -0.55 14.29 -5.94
C THR A 96 -0.72 13.79 -4.48
N ALA A 97 -1.48 12.71 -4.28
CA ALA A 97 -1.55 11.96 -3.04
C ALA A 97 -1.03 10.53 -3.24
N ALA A 98 -0.40 9.96 -2.22
CA ALA A 98 -0.04 8.55 -2.16
C ALA A 98 -0.44 7.95 -0.82
N LEU A 99 -0.72 6.65 -0.78
CA LEU A 99 -0.97 5.94 0.47
C LEU A 99 -0.38 4.53 0.44
N SER A 100 0.06 4.03 1.58
CA SER A 100 0.58 2.68 1.76
C SER A 100 -0.28 1.95 2.79
N LEU A 101 -0.66 0.72 2.45
CA LEU A 101 -1.27 -0.25 3.34
C LEU A 101 -0.31 -1.41 3.49
N HIS A 102 0.13 -1.67 4.72
CA HIS A 102 0.96 -2.83 5.02
C HIS A 102 0.32 -3.66 6.13
N ALA A 103 0.39 -4.98 6.01
CA ALA A 103 0.01 -5.91 7.06
C ALA A 103 0.95 -7.13 7.06
N ASN A 104 1.28 -7.67 8.24
CA ASN A 104 2.06 -8.89 8.37
C ASN A 104 1.58 -9.81 9.52
N GLU A 105 2.21 -10.98 9.65
CA GLU A 105 1.86 -12.02 10.62
C GLU A 105 2.08 -11.62 12.09
N LYS A 106 2.84 -10.55 12.37
CA LYS A 106 3.14 -10.05 13.72
C LYS A 106 2.12 -9.00 14.19
N PRO A 107 0.84 -9.29 13.99
CA PRO A 107 -0.28 -8.36 13.77
C PRO A 107 0.04 -6.90 13.44
N LEU A 108 1.13 -6.63 12.70
CA LEU A 108 1.43 -5.27 12.30
C LEU A 108 0.46 -4.92 11.18
N VAL A 109 -0.28 -3.82 11.33
CA VAL A 109 -1.02 -3.18 10.26
C VAL A 109 -0.67 -1.72 10.28
N ASP A 110 -0.33 -1.17 9.12
CA ASP A 110 0.11 0.18 8.93
C ASP A 110 -0.68 0.85 7.80
N PHE A 111 -1.07 2.10 8.04
CA PHE A 111 -1.67 3.00 7.09
C PHE A 111 -0.87 4.28 7.09
N ARG A 112 -0.28 4.62 5.95
CA ARG A 112 0.42 5.89 5.75
C ARG A 112 -0.18 6.63 4.58
N TYR A 113 -0.41 7.92 4.75
CA TYR A 113 -0.98 8.81 3.75
C TYR A 113 -0.08 10.03 3.58
N ALA A 114 0.30 10.32 2.33
CA ALA A 114 1.15 11.45 1.96
C ALA A 114 0.50 12.29 0.86
N GLU A 115 0.77 13.60 0.89
CA GLU A 115 0.35 14.56 -0.14
C GLU A 115 1.49 15.52 -0.44
N ASP A 116 1.69 15.80 -1.73
CA ASP A 116 2.63 16.80 -2.22
C ASP A 116 4.04 16.70 -1.61
N GLY A 117 4.57 15.48 -1.53
CA GLY A 117 5.94 15.25 -1.06
C GLY A 117 6.07 15.03 0.44
N GLN A 118 4.96 15.01 1.21
CA GLN A 118 5.01 15.02 2.67
C GLN A 118 4.03 14.01 3.28
N LEU A 119 4.50 13.25 4.27
CA LEU A 119 3.63 12.41 5.08
C LEU A 119 2.62 13.28 5.84
N VAL A 120 1.33 13.03 5.60
CA VAL A 120 0.20 13.73 6.24
C VAL A 120 -0.20 13.01 7.50
N THR A 121 -0.46 11.71 7.41
CA THR A 121 -0.87 10.87 8.56
C THR A 121 -0.27 9.48 8.45
N GLY A 122 0.35 8.99 9.52
CA GLY A 122 0.69 7.58 9.71
C GLY A 122 -0.01 6.99 10.94
N LEU A 123 -0.55 5.78 10.79
CA LEU A 123 -1.28 5.02 11.80
C LEU A 123 -0.77 3.56 11.79
N HIS A 124 -0.33 3.03 12.93
CA HIS A 124 0.17 1.65 12.99
C HIS A 124 -0.23 0.90 14.27
N THR A 125 -0.40 -0.42 14.16
CA THR A 125 -0.94 -1.26 15.25
C THR A 125 0.01 -1.46 16.44
N LEU A 126 1.34 -1.34 16.24
CA LEU A 126 2.30 -1.56 17.32
C LEU A 126 2.16 -0.54 18.46
N LEU A 127 1.77 0.69 18.12
CA LEU A 127 1.55 1.76 19.09
C LEU A 127 0.04 2.06 19.26
N GLY A 128 -0.80 1.67 18.29
CA GLY A 128 -2.23 1.94 18.29
C GLY A 128 -2.57 3.29 17.65
N ILE A 129 -3.86 3.63 17.63
CA ILE A 129 -4.37 4.82 16.92
C ILE A 129 -4.60 6.04 17.82
N GLU A 130 -4.15 6.00 19.08
CA GLU A 130 -4.24 7.15 19.99
C GLU A 130 -3.39 8.35 19.47
N PRO A 131 -3.77 9.60 19.78
CA PRO A 131 -3.11 10.80 19.24
C PRO A 131 -1.58 10.80 19.35
N ARG A 132 -1.04 10.31 20.47
CA ARG A 132 0.41 10.33 20.77
C ARG A 132 1.24 9.38 19.89
N HIS A 133 0.61 8.48 19.15
CA HIS A 133 1.29 7.45 18.34
C HIS A 133 1.21 7.73 16.84
N ARG A 134 0.56 8.81 16.44
CA ARG A 134 0.36 9.16 15.04
C ARG A 134 1.52 10.02 14.54
N THR A 135 1.84 9.86 13.27
CA THR A 135 2.94 10.57 12.60
C THR A 135 2.43 11.41 11.43
N GLY A 136 3.29 12.26 10.88
CA GLY A 136 2.99 13.14 9.75
C GLY A 136 2.66 14.58 10.16
N ARG A 137 2.50 15.45 9.16
CA ARG A 137 2.30 16.90 9.36
C ARG A 137 0.89 17.27 9.83
N ASP A 138 -0.09 16.41 9.58
CA ASP A 138 -1.47 16.55 10.05
C ASP A 138 -1.99 15.18 10.54
N PRO A 139 -1.51 14.72 11.70
CA PRO A 139 -1.80 13.38 12.22
C PRO A 139 -3.28 13.16 12.58
N HIS A 140 -4.09 14.22 12.58
CA HIS A 140 -5.52 14.20 12.92
C HIS A 140 -6.43 14.26 11.71
N ARG A 141 -5.86 14.32 10.49
CA ARG A 141 -6.58 14.49 9.23
C ARG A 141 -7.78 13.55 9.07
N PHE A 142 -7.67 12.32 9.58
CA PHE A 142 -8.67 11.26 9.43
C PHE A 142 -9.55 11.01 10.66
N ASP A 143 -9.49 11.86 11.69
CA ASP A 143 -10.23 11.63 12.94
C ASP A 143 -11.75 11.58 12.76
N ALA A 144 -12.29 12.37 11.83
CA ALA A 144 -13.73 12.35 11.54
C ALA A 144 -14.12 11.03 10.85
N GLU A 145 -13.31 10.58 9.91
CA GLU A 145 -13.48 9.34 9.15
C GLU A 145 -13.36 8.12 10.07
N LEU A 146 -12.36 8.09 10.96
CA LEU A 146 -12.21 7.03 11.96
C LEU A 146 -13.45 6.94 12.88
N ARG A 147 -13.96 8.07 13.37
CA ARG A 147 -15.19 8.11 14.18
C ARG A 147 -16.41 7.64 13.40
N ALA A 148 -16.53 8.02 12.14
CA ALA A 148 -17.62 7.58 11.26
C ALA A 148 -17.61 6.05 11.04
N LEU A 149 -16.44 5.43 11.12
CA LEU A 149 -16.25 3.97 11.04
C LEU A 149 -16.43 3.25 12.39
N GLY A 150 -16.79 3.98 13.45
CA GLY A 150 -17.07 3.43 14.77
C GLY A 150 -15.83 3.26 15.67
N ALA A 151 -14.67 3.80 15.26
CA ALA A 151 -13.50 3.88 16.14
C ALA A 151 -13.61 5.09 17.10
N CYS A 152 -12.96 5.00 18.25
CA CYS A 152 -12.71 6.12 19.15
C CYS A 152 -11.21 6.48 19.09
N PRO A 153 -10.81 7.39 18.18
CA PRO A 153 -9.41 7.74 17.97
C PRO A 153 -8.73 8.27 19.25
N ASP A 154 -9.49 8.89 20.15
CA ASP A 154 -8.98 9.50 21.38
C ASP A 154 -8.60 8.45 22.45
N THR A 155 -9.23 7.27 22.42
CA THR A 155 -8.99 6.18 23.38
C THR A 155 -8.30 4.96 22.75
N GLY A 156 -8.04 5.00 21.44
CA GLY A 156 -7.44 3.87 20.72
C GLY A 156 -8.42 2.74 20.39
N GLU A 157 -9.71 2.89 20.70
CA GLU A 157 -10.72 1.89 20.39
C GLU A 157 -10.95 1.84 18.88
N THR A 158 -10.92 0.65 18.29
CA THR A 158 -10.96 0.47 16.83
C THR A 158 -12.34 0.10 16.30
N GLY A 159 -13.31 -0.08 17.21
CA GLY A 159 -14.66 -0.46 16.88
C GLY A 159 -14.79 -1.90 16.33
N PRO A 160 -15.91 -2.23 15.68
CA PRO A 160 -16.23 -3.60 15.25
C PRO A 160 -15.37 -4.11 14.09
N LEU A 161 -14.66 -3.23 13.40
CA LEU A 161 -13.84 -3.58 12.22
C LEU A 161 -12.44 -4.06 12.60
N GLY A 162 -11.96 -3.74 13.82
CA GLY A 162 -10.54 -3.86 14.16
C GLY A 162 -9.65 -2.95 13.31
N MET A 163 -8.34 -2.88 13.60
CA MET A 163 -7.42 -1.97 12.90
C MET A 163 -7.30 -2.27 11.40
N ARG A 164 -7.15 -3.55 11.03
CA ARG A 164 -7.06 -3.96 9.62
C ARG A 164 -8.29 -3.53 8.83
N GLY A 165 -9.48 -3.80 9.38
CA GLY A 165 -10.72 -3.43 8.74
C GLY A 165 -10.88 -1.91 8.58
N LEU A 166 -10.51 -1.17 9.64
CA LEU A 166 -10.57 0.28 9.71
C LEU A 166 -9.68 0.94 8.64
N PHE A 167 -8.43 0.50 8.48
CA PHE A 167 -7.50 1.09 7.51
C PHE A 167 -7.89 0.80 6.06
N TYR A 168 -8.40 -0.40 5.78
CA TYR A 168 -8.95 -0.69 4.45
C TYR A 168 -10.16 0.18 4.15
N ARG A 169 -11.07 0.39 5.13
CA ARG A 169 -12.22 1.28 4.94
C ARG A 169 -11.82 2.72 4.73
N LEU A 170 -10.76 3.17 5.41
CA LEU A 170 -10.21 4.51 5.23
C LEU A 170 -9.66 4.69 3.81
N ALA A 171 -8.88 3.73 3.31
CA ALA A 171 -8.37 3.73 1.94
C ALA A 171 -9.51 3.66 0.89
N GLU A 172 -10.54 2.82 1.12
CA GLU A 172 -11.74 2.79 0.28
C GLU A 172 -12.47 4.14 0.25
N GLY A 173 -12.56 4.83 1.40
CA GLY A 173 -13.15 6.16 1.52
C GLY A 173 -12.42 7.23 0.70
N LEU A 174 -11.12 7.03 0.46
CA LEU A 174 -10.29 7.84 -0.44
C LEU A 174 -10.43 7.43 -1.93
N GLY A 175 -11.17 6.35 -2.21
CA GLY A 175 -11.36 5.78 -3.54
C GLY A 175 -10.25 4.84 -4.00
N ALA A 176 -9.31 4.46 -3.11
CA ALA A 176 -8.28 3.48 -3.41
C ALA A 176 -8.84 2.06 -3.41
N GLY A 177 -8.26 1.18 -4.24
CA GLY A 177 -8.76 -0.17 -4.44
C GLY A 177 -7.89 -1.02 -5.36
N VAL A 178 -8.13 -2.32 -5.34
CA VAL A 178 -7.54 -3.30 -6.26
C VAL A 178 -8.68 -4.20 -6.74
N ASP A 179 -8.91 -4.28 -8.05
CA ASP A 179 -9.87 -5.26 -8.56
C ASP A 179 -9.24 -6.66 -8.44
N PRO A 180 -9.89 -7.62 -7.75
CA PRO A 180 -9.35 -8.98 -7.63
C PRO A 180 -9.16 -9.67 -9.00
N ALA A 181 -9.88 -9.24 -10.03
CA ALA A 181 -9.67 -9.72 -11.39
C ALA A 181 -8.30 -9.30 -11.96
N ASP A 182 -7.74 -8.17 -11.54
CA ASP A 182 -6.41 -7.71 -11.99
C ASP A 182 -5.28 -8.61 -11.44
N LEU A 183 -5.53 -9.29 -10.31
CA LEU A 183 -4.56 -10.19 -9.69
C LEU A 183 -4.58 -11.61 -10.25
N SER A 184 -5.62 -11.99 -10.99
CA SER A 184 -5.87 -13.41 -11.32
C SER A 184 -6.38 -13.69 -12.73
N GLY A 185 -6.99 -12.71 -13.39
CA GLY A 185 -7.74 -12.93 -14.63
C GLY A 185 -7.11 -12.37 -15.90
N GLY A 186 -6.22 -11.38 -15.80
CA GLY A 186 -5.68 -10.64 -16.94
C GLY A 186 -4.15 -10.58 -16.97
N ALA A 187 -3.61 -9.97 -18.03
CA ALA A 187 -2.22 -9.55 -18.06
C ALA A 187 -1.97 -8.54 -16.93
N VAL A 188 -0.83 -8.68 -16.27
CA VAL A 188 -0.40 -7.86 -15.14
C VAL A 188 0.85 -7.07 -15.55
N LEU A 189 0.89 -5.79 -15.19
CA LEU A 189 2.13 -5.02 -15.29
C LEU A 189 3.01 -5.41 -14.10
N SER A 190 4.22 -5.88 -14.36
CA SER A 190 5.14 -6.32 -13.30
C SER A 190 6.57 -5.89 -13.58
N ALA A 191 7.37 -5.83 -12.51
CA ALA A 191 8.79 -5.50 -12.54
C ALA A 191 9.47 -5.97 -11.24
N GLN A 192 10.80 -5.90 -11.20
CA GLN A 192 11.57 -5.83 -9.96
C GLN A 192 11.90 -4.38 -9.66
N LEU A 193 11.79 -3.97 -8.39
CA LEU A 193 12.28 -2.65 -7.95
C LEU A 193 13.77 -2.74 -7.62
N ARG A 194 14.49 -1.64 -7.83
CA ARG A 194 15.88 -1.52 -7.40
C ARG A 194 15.92 -0.87 -6.01
N PRO A 195 16.25 -1.61 -4.95
CA PRO A 195 16.45 -1.01 -3.63
C PRO A 195 17.55 0.05 -3.73
N ARG A 196 17.36 1.18 -3.04
CA ARG A 196 18.31 2.31 -3.10
C ARG A 196 19.42 2.06 -2.07
N PRO A 197 20.66 1.76 -2.49
CA PRO A 197 21.72 1.28 -1.59
C PRO A 197 22.18 2.31 -0.53
N ASP A 198 21.83 3.59 -0.70
CA ASP A 198 22.39 4.69 0.10
C ASP A 198 21.46 5.20 1.22
N ARG A 199 20.29 4.57 1.45
CA ARG A 199 19.27 5.09 2.38
C ARG A 199 18.93 4.19 3.56
N VAL A 200 19.70 3.12 3.78
CA VAL A 200 19.65 2.37 5.04
C VAL A 200 20.37 3.20 6.11
N GLY A 201 19.61 4.07 6.80
CA GLY A 201 20.05 4.88 7.94
C GLY A 201 19.54 4.33 9.26
#